data_AF-A0A1H9QP80-F1
#
_entry.id   AF-A0A1H9QP80-F1
#
_cell.length_a   1.000
_cell.length_b   1.000
_cell.length_c   1.000
_cell.angle_alpha   90.00
_cell.angle_beta   90.00
_cell.angle_gamma   90.00
#
_symmetry.space_group_name_H-M   'P 1'
#
loop_
_entity.id
_entity.type
_entity.pdbx_description
1 polymer ?
#
loop_
_entity_poly.entity_id
_entity_poly.type
_entity_poly.pdbx_seq_one_letter_code
_entity_poly.pdbx_strand_id
1 'polypeptide(L)'
;MSSTSTYRDSWINPRLKISALWVSMLFVFVYVDLFGLYRADVRADLEAGKISAFSIGQGYLLGVIVYVALPSLMVFLSLVLPVKITRTANIVLAVLYAVTVAGSAIGEWSYYILGSAIEVALLAGIAYYAWTWPKAVSESASTTHEARVRAG
;
A
#
# COMPACT_ATOMS: atom_id res chain seq x y z
N MET A 1 31.39 -30.47 -17.27
CA MET A 1 29.96 -30.58 -16.88
C MET A 1 29.55 -29.23 -16.31
N SER A 2 28.78 -28.45 -17.06
CA SER A 2 28.34 -27.11 -16.63
C SER A 2 27.09 -27.26 -15.77
N SER A 3 27.17 -26.96 -14.49
CA SER A 3 26.03 -26.96 -13.57
C SER A 3 25.14 -25.76 -13.86
N THR A 4 24.05 -25.98 -14.58
CA THR A 4 23.02 -24.95 -14.78
C THR A 4 22.20 -24.83 -13.50
N SER A 5 22.62 -23.93 -12.59
CA SER A 5 21.86 -23.57 -11.40
C SER A 5 20.54 -22.93 -11.85
N THR A 6 19.46 -23.70 -11.81
CA THR A 6 18.13 -23.22 -12.20
C THR A 6 17.48 -22.66 -10.93
N TYR A 7 17.37 -21.34 -10.84
CA TYR A 7 16.65 -20.69 -9.74
C TYR A 7 15.18 -21.11 -9.77
N ARG A 8 14.69 -21.74 -8.69
CA ARG A 8 13.26 -22.01 -8.51
C ARG A 8 12.63 -20.84 -7.81
N ASP A 9 11.89 -20.02 -8.56
CA ASP A 9 11.02 -19.00 -7.97
C ASP A 9 9.94 -19.71 -7.14
N SER A 10 10.06 -19.57 -5.82
CA SER A 10 9.08 -20.12 -4.89
C SER A 10 7.75 -19.37 -5.04
N TRP A 11 6.63 -20.09 -4.89
CA TRP A 11 5.31 -19.49 -5.00
C TRP A 11 5.05 -18.58 -3.80
N ILE A 12 5.29 -17.28 -3.99
CA ILE A 12 5.06 -16.27 -2.95
C ILE A 12 3.56 -16.00 -2.81
N ASN A 13 3.03 -16.20 -1.61
CA ASN A 13 1.63 -15.94 -1.28
C ASN A 13 1.27 -14.47 -1.56
N PRO A 14 0.16 -14.18 -2.27
CA PRO A 14 -0.27 -12.82 -2.57
C PRO A 14 -0.37 -11.88 -1.35
N ARG A 15 -0.65 -12.40 -0.13
CA ARG A 15 -0.64 -11.58 1.10
C ARG A 15 0.73 -10.98 1.38
N LEU A 16 1.78 -11.78 1.15
CA LEU A 16 3.15 -11.35 1.41
C LEU A 16 3.58 -10.29 0.40
N LYS A 17 3.16 -10.41 -0.87
CA LYS A 17 3.39 -9.39 -1.90
C LYS A 17 2.75 -8.06 -1.53
N ILE A 18 1.48 -8.08 -1.10
CA ILE A 18 0.76 -6.88 -0.66
C ILE A 18 1.42 -6.25 0.57
N SER A 19 1.77 -7.07 1.57
CA SER A 19 2.47 -6.62 2.77
C SER A 19 3.82 -5.98 2.43
N ALA A 20 4.60 -6.58 1.52
CA ALA A 20 5.88 -6.04 1.09
C ALA A 20 5.72 -4.72 0.33
N LEU A 21 4.66 -4.56 -0.47
CA LEU A 21 4.37 -3.31 -1.16
C LEU A 21 4.01 -2.18 -0.17
N TRP A 22 3.23 -2.45 0.88
CA TRP A 22 2.98 -1.47 1.94
C TRP A 22 4.25 -1.05 2.67
N VAL A 23 5.13 -2.01 2.96
CA VAL A 23 6.44 -1.72 3.59
C VAL A 23 7.28 -0.86 2.65
N SER A 24 7.34 -1.20 1.35
CA SER A 24 8.07 -0.41 0.37
C SER A 24 7.52 1.00 0.23
N MET A 25 6.18 1.16 0.24
CA MET A 25 5.53 2.47 0.21
C MET A 25 5.91 3.30 1.45
N LEU A 26 5.86 2.71 2.65
CA LEU A 26 6.25 3.40 3.88
C LEU A 26 7.71 3.89 3.83
N PHE A 27 8.62 3.11 3.24
CA PHE A 27 10.00 3.56 3.05
C PHE A 27 10.08 4.78 2.14
N VAL A 28 9.42 4.75 0.97
CA VAL A 28 9.40 5.91 0.06
C VAL A 28 8.84 7.13 0.76
N PHE A 29 7.73 6.96 1.49
CA PHE A 29 7.07 8.02 2.24
C PHE A 29 8.00 8.67 3.28
N VAL A 30 8.71 7.84 4.07
CA VAL A 30 9.69 8.31 5.05
C VAL A 30 10.84 9.08 4.38
N TYR A 31 11.34 8.62 3.23
CA TYR A 31 12.41 9.33 2.52
C TYR A 31 11.92 10.65 1.92
N VAL A 32 10.73 10.69 1.32
CA VAL A 32 10.13 11.92 0.78
C VAL A 32 9.92 12.95 1.90
N ASP A 33 9.38 12.53 3.04
CA ASP A 33 9.20 13.38 4.22
C ASP A 33 10.55 13.89 4.77
N LEU A 34 11.53 12.99 4.90
CA LEU A 34 12.88 13.33 5.34
C LEU A 34 13.53 14.37 4.41
N PHE A 35 13.43 14.20 3.09
CA PHE A 35 13.93 15.19 2.13
C PHE A 35 13.15 16.51 2.20
N GLY A 36 11.84 16.44 2.45
CA GLY A 36 11.01 17.61 2.73
C GLY A 36 11.52 18.43 3.91
N LEU A 37 11.95 17.78 4.99
CA LEU A 37 12.50 18.45 6.18
C LEU A 37 13.83 19.19 5.91
N TYR A 38 14.58 18.81 4.88
CA TYR A 38 15.81 19.52 4.50
C TYR A 38 15.56 20.79 3.67
N ARG A 39 14.33 21.01 3.19
CA ARG A 39 13.99 22.17 2.37
C ARG A 39 14.05 23.44 3.21
N ALA A 40 14.72 24.47 2.69
CA ALA A 40 14.90 25.74 3.40
C ALA A 40 13.56 26.39 3.77
N ASP A 41 12.58 26.27 2.89
CA ASP A 41 11.21 26.77 3.07
C ASP A 41 10.53 26.09 4.25
N VAL A 42 10.63 24.76 4.36
CA VAL A 42 10.07 23.96 5.47
C VAL A 42 10.82 24.21 6.78
N ARG A 43 12.14 24.45 6.72
CA ARG A 43 12.94 24.81 7.90
C ARG A 43 12.59 26.20 8.44
N ALA A 44 12.40 27.18 7.57
CA ALA A 44 11.96 28.52 7.94
C ALA A 44 10.56 28.49 8.57
N ASP A 45 9.68 27.66 8.00
CA ASP A 45 8.37 27.34 8.53
C ASP A 45 8.45 26.65 9.92
N LEU A 46 9.31 25.64 10.07
CA LEU A 46 9.56 24.96 11.35
C LEU A 46 10.08 25.92 12.44
N GLU A 47 11.03 26.80 12.10
CA GLU A 47 11.57 27.82 13.00
C GLU A 47 10.51 28.88 13.37
N ALA A 48 9.56 29.15 12.46
CA ALA A 48 8.40 30.00 12.71
C ALA A 48 7.24 29.26 13.41
N GLY A 49 7.36 27.96 13.67
CA GLY A 49 6.33 27.12 14.28
C GLY A 49 5.09 26.90 13.40
N LYS A 50 5.21 27.03 12.08
CA LYS A 50 4.10 26.93 11.11
C LYS A 50 4.52 26.09 9.92
N ILE A 51 3.66 25.26 9.34
CA ILE A 51 3.91 24.64 8.03
C ILE A 51 2.82 25.10 7.08
N SER A 52 3.20 25.84 6.02
CA SER A 52 2.40 26.27 4.86
C SER A 52 1.14 27.15 5.12
N ALA A 53 0.54 27.10 6.32
CA ALA A 53 -0.51 27.98 6.86
C ALA A 53 -0.99 27.55 8.26
N PHE A 54 -0.63 26.35 8.73
CA PHE A 54 -1.10 25.77 10.00
C PHE A 54 -0.01 25.84 11.07
N SER A 55 -0.38 26.20 12.30
CA SER A 55 0.53 26.09 13.45
C SER A 55 0.93 24.62 13.64
N ILE A 56 2.22 24.35 13.86
CA ILE A 56 2.72 23.04 14.31
C ILE A 56 2.18 22.82 15.73
N GLY A 57 0.93 22.39 15.81
CA GLY A 57 0.25 22.06 17.05
C GLY A 57 0.26 20.55 17.27
N GLN A 58 -0.04 20.14 18.50
CA GLN A 58 -0.21 18.74 18.87
C GLN A 58 -1.21 18.01 17.95
N GLY A 59 -2.27 18.70 17.49
CA GLY A 59 -3.26 18.12 16.58
C GLY A 59 -2.72 17.76 15.19
N TYR A 60 -1.76 18.52 14.65
CA TYR A 60 -1.15 18.22 13.36
C TYR A 60 -0.27 16.98 13.44
N LEU A 61 0.61 16.91 14.46
CA LEU A 61 1.44 15.74 14.73
C LEU A 61 0.59 14.48 14.97
N LEU A 62 -0.54 14.63 15.65
CA LEU A 62 -1.49 13.55 15.89
C LEU A 62 -2.19 13.13 14.58
N GLY A 63 -2.53 14.08 13.70
CA GLY A 63 -3.06 13.77 12.37
C GLY A 63 -2.06 12.99 11.52
N VAL A 64 -0.80 13.44 11.47
CA VAL A 64 0.28 12.78 10.72
C VAL A 64 0.55 11.38 11.25
N ILE A 65 0.61 11.18 12.57
CA ILE A 65 0.86 9.84 13.12
C ILE A 65 -0.30 8.89 12.85
N VAL A 66 -1.55 9.35 12.91
CA VAL A 66 -2.73 8.54 12.53
C VAL A 66 -2.69 8.20 11.04
N TYR A 67 -2.30 9.16 10.20
CA TYR A 67 -2.16 8.96 8.77
C TYR A 67 -1.08 7.94 8.41
N VAL A 68 0.04 7.88 9.12
CA VAL A 68 1.10 6.87 8.89
C VAL A 68 0.79 5.55 9.60
N ALA A 69 0.05 5.57 10.72
CA ALA A 69 -0.36 4.36 11.42
C ALA A 69 -1.31 3.48 10.59
N LEU A 70 -2.18 4.09 9.77
CA LEU A 70 -3.08 3.38 8.85
C LEU A 70 -2.34 2.41 7.90
N PRO A 71 -1.35 2.85 7.08
CA PRO A 71 -0.59 1.96 6.22
C PRO A 71 0.27 0.96 7.00
N SER A 72 0.84 1.35 8.16
CA SER A 72 1.57 0.41 9.03
C SER A 72 0.68 -0.71 9.56
N LEU A 73 -0.56 -0.40 9.95
CA LEU A 73 -1.55 -1.39 10.34
C LEU A 73 -1.91 -2.29 9.16
N MET A 74 -2.05 -1.74 7.95
CA MET A 74 -2.34 -2.52 6.74
C MET A 74 -1.28 -3.56 6.41
N VAL A 75 -0.01 -3.36 6.77
CA VAL A 75 1.05 -4.37 6.63
C VAL A 75 0.64 -5.65 7.38
N PHE A 76 0.26 -5.52 8.65
CA PHE A 76 -0.13 -6.65 9.49
C PHE A 76 -1.54 -7.17 9.16
N LEU A 77 -2.50 -6.26 8.98
CA LEU A 77 -3.88 -6.60 8.68
C LEU A 77 -4.00 -7.37 7.34
N SER A 78 -3.14 -7.08 6.36
CA SER A 78 -3.14 -7.81 5.09
C SER A 78 -2.74 -9.28 5.22
N LEU A 79 -2.02 -9.66 6.29
CA LEU A 79 -1.64 -11.04 6.57
C LEU A 79 -2.73 -11.79 7.36
N VAL A 80 -3.35 -11.10 8.33
CA VAL A 80 -4.23 -11.71 9.34
C VAL A 80 -5.71 -11.71 8.93
N LEU A 81 -6.20 -10.69 8.21
CA LEU A 81 -7.63 -10.57 7.93
C LEU A 81 -8.14 -11.56 6.88
N PRO A 82 -9.44 -11.90 6.94
CA PRO A 82 -10.10 -12.70 5.91
C PRO A 82 -10.09 -11.96 4.57
N VAL A 83 -9.83 -12.72 3.50
CA VAL A 83 -9.56 -12.25 2.13
C VAL A 83 -10.57 -11.21 1.62
N LYS A 84 -11.85 -11.34 1.98
CA LYS A 84 -12.90 -10.40 1.55
C LYS A 84 -12.70 -8.99 2.11
N ILE A 85 -12.37 -8.87 3.40
CA ILE A 85 -12.19 -7.58 4.08
C ILE A 85 -10.85 -6.98 3.67
N THR A 86 -9.80 -7.80 3.64
CA THR A 86 -8.47 -7.40 3.19
C THR A 86 -8.50 -6.81 1.79
N ARG A 87 -9.26 -7.41 0.85
CA ARG A 87 -9.34 -6.91 -0.53
C ARG A 87 -9.95 -5.51 -0.59
N THR A 88 -11.12 -5.31 0.02
CA THR A 88 -11.80 -4.01 -0.03
C THR A 88 -11.00 -2.93 0.70
N ALA A 89 -10.47 -3.24 1.88
CA ALA A 89 -9.66 -2.30 2.65
C ALA A 89 -8.41 -1.86 1.89
N ASN A 90 -7.67 -2.80 1.30
CA ASN A 90 -6.46 -2.49 0.52
C ASN A 90 -6.76 -1.63 -0.71
N ILE A 91 -7.83 -1.93 -1.46
CA ILE A 91 -8.19 -1.15 -2.64
C ILE A 91 -8.63 0.27 -2.24
N VAL A 92 -9.52 0.40 -1.26
CA VAL A 92 -10.05 1.70 -0.82
C VAL A 92 -8.92 2.57 -0.28
N LEU A 93 -8.07 2.02 0.58
CA LEU A 93 -6.92 2.75 1.13
C LEU A 93 -5.93 3.09 0.02
N ALA A 94 -5.59 2.16 -0.89
CA ALA A 94 -4.65 2.45 -1.96
C ALA A 94 -5.14 3.59 -2.88
N VAL A 95 -6.43 3.61 -3.22
CA VAL A 95 -7.00 4.70 -4.03
C VAL A 95 -7.00 6.02 -3.26
N LEU A 96 -7.40 6.01 -1.98
CA LEU A 96 -7.44 7.20 -1.16
C LEU A 96 -6.05 7.83 -1.04
N TYR A 97 -5.03 7.02 -0.74
CA TYR A 97 -3.64 7.48 -0.64
C TYR A 97 -3.10 7.94 -2.00
N ALA A 98 -3.47 7.29 -3.10
CA ALA A 98 -3.02 7.71 -4.43
C ALA A 98 -3.55 9.10 -4.77
N VAL A 99 -4.81 9.40 -4.42
CA VAL A 99 -5.42 10.72 -4.63
C VAL A 99 -4.76 11.78 -3.75
N THR A 100 -4.52 11.49 -2.47
CA THR A 100 -3.87 12.46 -1.56
C THR A 100 -2.44 12.75 -2.01
N VAL A 101 -1.66 11.73 -2.34
CA VAL A 101 -0.28 11.86 -2.84
C VAL A 101 -0.24 12.62 -4.17
N ALA A 102 -1.11 12.25 -5.12
CA ALA A 102 -1.19 12.96 -6.41
C ALA A 102 -1.60 14.42 -6.24
N GLY A 103 -2.51 14.72 -5.30
CA GLY A 103 -2.92 16.09 -4.98
C GLY A 103 -1.79 16.91 -4.34
N SER A 104 -1.05 16.32 -3.41
CA SER A 104 0.12 16.96 -2.78
C SER A 104 1.26 17.23 -3.75
N ALA A 105 1.36 16.46 -4.85
CA ALA A 105 2.41 16.62 -5.85
C ALA A 105 2.21 17.82 -6.80
N ILE A 106 1.02 18.42 -6.81
CA ILE A 106 0.68 19.50 -7.74
C ILE A 106 1.42 20.78 -7.33
N GLY A 107 2.32 21.25 -8.20
CA GLY A 107 3.08 22.50 -7.99
C GLY A 107 4.36 22.35 -7.16
N GLU A 108 4.75 21.12 -6.82
CA GLU A 108 5.93 20.83 -6.02
C GLU A 108 7.18 20.53 -6.88
N TRP A 109 8.35 20.49 -6.23
CA TRP A 109 9.64 20.29 -6.90
C TRP A 109 9.76 18.89 -7.54
N SER A 110 10.60 18.74 -8.57
CA SER A 110 10.73 17.48 -9.33
C SER A 110 11.02 16.23 -8.50
N TYR A 111 11.71 16.36 -7.35
CA TYR A 111 11.97 15.23 -6.46
C TYR A 111 10.68 14.72 -5.78
N TYR A 112 9.74 15.62 -5.48
CA TYR A 112 8.47 15.32 -4.84
C TYR A 112 7.49 14.72 -5.84
N ILE A 113 7.50 15.21 -7.09
CA ILE A 113 6.75 14.61 -8.21
C ILE A 113 7.23 13.18 -8.47
N LEU A 114 8.54 12.95 -8.49
CA LEU A 114 9.10 11.61 -8.68
C LEU A 114 8.75 10.67 -7.53
N GLY A 115 8.90 11.13 -6.28
CA GLY A 115 8.50 10.36 -5.09
C GLY A 115 7.02 9.98 -5.13
N SER A 116 6.16 10.96 -5.42
CA SER A 116 4.71 10.76 -5.56
C SER A 116 4.35 9.79 -6.69
N ALA A 117 5.04 9.86 -7.83
CA ALA A 117 4.84 8.92 -8.94
C ALA A 117 5.19 7.48 -8.55
N ILE A 118 6.29 7.28 -7.80
CA ILE A 118 6.69 5.97 -7.29
C ILE A 118 5.67 5.45 -6.28
N GLU A 119 5.20 6.29 -5.37
CA GLU A 119 4.15 5.93 -4.39
C GLU A 119 2.85 5.51 -5.08
N VAL A 120 2.38 6.28 -6.06
CA VAL A 120 1.18 5.94 -6.84
C VAL A 120 1.37 4.61 -7.59
N ALA A 121 2.56 4.35 -8.15
CA ALA A 121 2.86 3.07 -8.80
C ALA A 121 2.82 1.89 -7.82
N LEU A 122 3.35 2.06 -6.60
CA LEU A 122 3.29 1.04 -5.55
C LEU A 122 1.84 0.77 -5.09
N LEU A 123 1.05 1.82 -4.94
CA LEU A 123 -0.38 1.72 -4.59
C LEU A 123 -1.19 1.05 -5.70
N ALA A 124 -0.92 1.35 -6.97
CA ALA A 124 -1.50 0.65 -8.11
C ALA A 124 -1.13 -0.84 -8.10
N GLY A 125 0.11 -1.17 -7.74
CA GLY A 125 0.55 -2.55 -7.50
C GLY A 125 -0.28 -3.24 -6.41
N ILE A 126 -0.50 -2.59 -5.26
CA ILE A 126 -1.34 -3.12 -4.17
C ILE A 126 -2.75 -3.41 -4.67
N ALA A 127 -3.38 -2.47 -5.37
CA ALA A 127 -4.71 -2.63 -5.92
C ALA A 127 -4.77 -3.79 -6.95
N TYR A 128 -3.76 -3.88 -7.83
CA TYR A 128 -3.66 -4.94 -8.82
C TYR A 128 -3.51 -6.33 -8.18
N TYR A 129 -2.61 -6.51 -7.21
CA TYR A 129 -2.43 -7.79 -6.53
C TYR A 129 -3.62 -8.16 -5.65
N ALA A 130 -4.29 -7.18 -5.04
CA ALA A 130 -5.55 -7.40 -4.33
C ALA A 130 -6.68 -7.83 -5.29
N TRP A 131 -6.72 -7.29 -6.51
CA TRP A 131 -7.70 -7.62 -7.54
C TRP A 131 -7.45 -8.98 -8.21
N THR A 132 -6.19 -9.33 -8.45
CA THR A 132 -5.75 -10.57 -9.14
C THR A 132 -5.91 -11.82 -8.26
N TRP A 133 -6.39 -11.68 -7.01
CA TRP A 133 -6.64 -12.81 -6.13
C TRP A 133 -7.61 -13.81 -6.80
N PRO A 134 -7.23 -15.09 -6.99
CA PRO A 134 -8.09 -16.08 -7.61
C PRO A 134 -9.36 -16.21 -6.77
N LYS A 135 -10.51 -15.89 -7.36
CA LYS A 135 -11.79 -16.27 -6.78
C LYS A 135 -11.72 -17.78 -6.60
N ALA A 136 -11.75 -18.27 -5.36
CA ALA A 136 -12.21 -19.62 -5.12
C ALA A 136 -13.63 -19.64 -5.67
N VAL A 137 -13.78 -20.02 -6.94
CA VAL A 137 -15.03 -20.49 -7.49
C VAL A 137 -15.46 -21.55 -6.50
N SER A 138 -16.57 -21.28 -5.81
CA SER A 138 -17.17 -22.26 -4.92
C SER A 138 -17.47 -23.49 -5.77
N GLU A 139 -16.57 -24.46 -5.72
CA GLU A 139 -16.76 -25.81 -6.23
C GLU A 139 -17.71 -26.54 -5.26
N SER A 140 -18.89 -25.95 -5.03
CA SER A 140 -19.99 -26.56 -4.28
C SER A 140 -21.05 -27.15 -5.21
N ALA A 141 -20.79 -27.21 -6.52
CA ALA A 141 -21.76 -27.70 -7.50
C ALA A 141 -21.44 -29.10 -8.06
N SER A 142 -20.21 -29.62 -7.92
CA SER A 142 -19.85 -30.93 -8.46
C SER A 142 -20.23 -32.10 -7.55
N THR A 143 -20.33 -31.90 -6.23
CA THR A 143 -20.69 -32.98 -5.28
C THR A 143 -22.17 -33.35 -5.29
N THR A 144 -23.05 -32.49 -5.81
CA THR A 144 -24.49 -32.81 -5.91
C THR A 144 -24.82 -33.64 -7.15
N HIS A 145 -24.00 -33.58 -8.21
CA HIS A 145 -24.28 -34.33 -9.44
C HIS A 145 -23.91 -35.82 -9.32
N GLU A 146 -22.77 -36.17 -8.71
CA GLU A 146 -22.36 -37.57 -8.55
C GLU A 146 -23.23 -38.34 -7.55
N ALA A 147 -23.70 -37.69 -6.48
CA ALA A 147 -24.59 -38.31 -5.50
C ALA A 147 -25.97 -38.67 -6.09
N ARG A 148 -26.44 -37.88 -7.07
CA ARG A 148 -27.74 -38.11 -7.74
C ARG A 148 -27.66 -39.17 -8.84
N VAL A 149 -26.48 -39.36 -9.44
CA VAL A 149 -26.23 -40.37 -10.49
C VAL A 149 -25.96 -41.76 -9.90
N ARG A 150 -25.43 -41.85 -8.67
CA ARG A 150 -25.28 -43.15 -7.98
C ARG A 150 -26.54 -43.67 -7.28
N ALA A 151 -27.57 -42.84 -7.16
CA ALA A 151 -28.80 -43.14 -6.42
C ALA A 151 -30.04 -43.38 -7.33
N GLY A 152 -29.86 -43.42 -8.65
CA GLY A 152 -30.88 -43.77 -9.64
C GLY A 152 -30.42 -44.95 -10.48
#